data_AF-A0A2D7RRW1-F1
#
_entry.id   AF-A0A2D7RRW1-F1
#
_cell.length_a   1.000
_cell.length_b   1.000
_cell.length_c   1.000
_cell.angle_alpha   90.00
_cell.angle_beta   90.00
_cell.angle_gamma   90.00
#
_symmetry.space_group_name_H-M   'P 1'
#
loop_
_entity.id
_entity.type
_entity.pdbx_description
1 polymer ?
#
loop_
_entity_poly.entity_id
_entity_poly.type
_entity_poly.pdbx_seq_one_letter_code
_entity_poly.pdbx_strand_id
1 'polypeptide(L)'
;MNTHTIEPAYHPRSKMTFLIDWLVTLKCNYDCAYCGIGPSGHDNSKPHPDYDKCVKMVSQMYAYCDLVLAKKKLVFKDAIMNIYGGESIHHPDIVKLIKKTSELYQPYKNNWRLKRRMTTNGTATEKKWEVLCQHVEGFTMSYHSTGPTKLKNMFKRNLKYLNSIGKEHDVIVCMYPSKDYWKDCVSFLHWAKKQGINARPKMLDGPLGVYKKEHLKDLEDFIDSKELAHWDVSVTAEVQGRGCCGGRRMCFDRNIKQHQFIVPRGPNGFLGWHCSANQFFLHGNTSTGLYYTNKDCKVRLDGKTGPIANLHTMGDYIKSLAEKPQLPTLICAQKTCTCGTCAPKSIHKENLTEILKIYNDPSLVGNV
;
A
#
# COMPACT_ATOMS: atom_id res chain seq x y z
N MET A 1 1.99 11.35 24.68
CA MET A 1 0.54 11.43 24.40
C MET A 1 -0.06 10.04 24.53
N ASN A 2 -1.09 9.87 25.34
CA ASN A 2 -1.84 8.62 25.43
C ASN A 2 -2.91 8.63 24.32
N THR A 3 -2.50 8.24 23.12
CA THR A 3 -3.42 8.06 21.99
C THR A 3 -4.24 6.79 22.20
N HIS A 4 -5.55 6.86 22.03
CA HIS A 4 -6.47 5.74 22.18
C HIS A 4 -7.03 5.24 20.85
N THR A 5 -7.14 6.12 19.85
CA THR A 5 -7.58 5.77 18.50
C THR A 5 -6.71 6.40 17.43
N ILE A 6 -6.64 5.73 16.29
CA ILE A 6 -6.02 6.24 15.07
C ILE A 6 -6.93 5.92 13.89
N GLU A 7 -7.18 6.91 13.05
CA GLU A 7 -7.93 6.73 11.82
C GLU A 7 -7.51 7.74 10.75
N PRO A 8 -7.76 7.46 9.46
CA PRO A 8 -7.60 8.46 8.42
C PRO A 8 -8.47 9.67 8.72
N ALA A 9 -7.91 10.88 8.59
CA ALA A 9 -8.70 12.10 8.66
C ALA A 9 -9.73 12.06 7.53
N TYR A 10 -11.01 11.96 7.89
CA TYR A 10 -12.07 11.83 6.89
C TYR A 10 -12.08 13.09 6.03
N HIS A 11 -11.75 12.93 4.76
CA HIS A 11 -11.81 13.97 3.76
C HIS A 11 -12.57 13.42 2.55
N PRO A 12 -13.64 14.08 2.06
CA PRO A 12 -14.44 13.58 0.93
C PRO A 12 -13.60 13.27 -0.33
N ARG A 13 -12.52 14.02 -0.57
CA ARG A 13 -11.59 13.77 -1.69
C ARG A 13 -10.57 12.65 -1.44
N SER A 14 -10.48 12.12 -0.22
CA SER A 14 -9.50 11.11 0.21
C SER A 14 -10.15 10.00 1.04
N LYS A 15 -11.31 9.52 0.57
CA LYS A 15 -12.02 8.41 1.23
C LYS A 15 -11.17 7.15 1.32
N MET A 16 -11.40 6.36 2.36
CA MET A 16 -10.84 5.02 2.45
C MET A 16 -11.47 4.13 1.38
N THR A 17 -10.62 3.40 0.68
CA THR A 17 -11.00 2.41 -0.33
C THR A 17 -10.44 1.06 0.10
N PHE A 18 -11.07 -0.02 -0.34
CA PHE A 18 -10.50 -1.35 -0.15
C PHE A 18 -9.25 -1.51 -1.03
N LEU A 19 -8.14 -2.03 -0.49
CA LEU A 19 -6.91 -2.27 -1.25
C LEU A 19 -6.73 -3.76 -1.53
N ILE A 20 -6.67 -4.08 -2.82
CA ILE A 20 -6.32 -5.40 -3.34
C ILE A 20 -4.82 -5.34 -3.71
N ASP A 21 -3.95 -5.74 -2.79
CA ASP A 21 -2.51 -5.73 -2.97
C ASP A 21 -2.03 -7.05 -3.59
N TRP A 22 -1.73 -7.03 -4.88
CA TRP A 22 -1.33 -8.21 -5.62
C TRP A 22 0.18 -8.23 -5.95
N LEU A 23 0.91 -9.15 -5.32
CA LEU A 23 2.31 -9.43 -5.63
C LEU A 23 2.36 -10.48 -6.75
N VAL A 24 2.69 -10.00 -7.95
CA VAL A 24 2.69 -10.81 -9.19
C VAL A 24 4.03 -11.51 -9.45
N THR A 25 5.13 -10.98 -8.91
CA THR A 25 6.48 -11.53 -9.13
C THR A 25 7.42 -11.14 -7.99
N LEU A 26 8.44 -11.95 -7.73
CA LEU A 26 9.57 -11.57 -6.88
C LEU A 26 10.78 -11.07 -7.68
N LYS A 27 10.82 -11.28 -9.00
CA LYS A 27 11.90 -10.78 -9.84
C LYS A 27 11.90 -9.25 -9.89
N CYS A 28 13.08 -8.66 -9.82
CA CYS A 28 13.31 -7.22 -9.88
C CYS A 28 14.58 -6.92 -10.68
N ASN A 29 14.57 -5.85 -11.46
CA ASN A 29 15.76 -5.34 -12.14
C ASN A 29 16.55 -4.31 -11.32
N TYR A 30 16.12 -4.07 -10.09
CA TYR A 30 16.87 -3.34 -9.07
C TYR A 30 17.21 -4.29 -7.93
N ASP A 31 18.40 -4.10 -7.35
CA ASP A 31 18.81 -4.77 -6.12
C ASP A 31 18.91 -3.73 -4.99
N CYS A 32 17.76 -3.14 -4.66
CA CYS A 32 17.70 -2.05 -3.68
C CYS A 32 18.11 -2.56 -2.29
N ALA A 33 19.13 -1.95 -1.68
CA ALA A 33 19.65 -2.37 -0.38
C ALA A 33 18.65 -2.28 0.81
N TYR A 34 17.57 -1.50 0.69
CA TYR A 34 16.49 -1.47 1.71
C TYR A 34 15.42 -2.54 1.49
N CYS A 35 15.44 -3.22 0.34
CA CYS A 35 14.44 -4.23 -0.01
C CYS A 35 14.86 -5.57 0.59
N GLY A 36 13.96 -6.20 1.36
CA GLY A 36 14.23 -7.53 1.89
C GLY A 36 14.27 -8.58 0.77
N ILE A 37 15.04 -9.65 0.97
CA ILE A 37 15.00 -10.80 0.06
C ILE A 37 13.79 -11.69 0.41
N GLY A 38 13.05 -12.12 -0.62
CA GLY A 38 11.92 -13.04 -0.48
C GLY A 38 10.54 -12.35 -0.43
N PRO A 39 9.53 -12.93 0.26
CA PRO A 39 8.12 -12.51 0.16
C PRO A 39 7.79 -11.07 0.59
N SER A 40 8.73 -10.38 1.26
CA SER A 40 8.60 -8.98 1.67
C SER A 40 9.25 -7.99 0.69
N GLY A 41 10.04 -8.46 -0.27
CA GLY A 41 10.73 -7.64 -1.27
C GLY A 41 10.93 -8.39 -2.58
N HIS A 42 12.19 -8.60 -3.01
CA HIS A 42 12.51 -9.28 -4.27
C HIS A 42 13.34 -10.54 -4.06
N ASP A 43 13.29 -11.45 -5.03
CA ASP A 43 14.08 -12.67 -5.05
C ASP A 43 14.31 -13.07 -6.51
N ASN A 44 15.48 -12.72 -7.03
CA ASN A 44 15.86 -13.01 -8.41
C ASN A 44 16.25 -14.48 -8.64
N SER A 45 16.29 -15.32 -7.61
CA SER A 45 16.48 -16.77 -7.76
C SER A 45 15.18 -17.50 -8.16
N LYS A 46 14.01 -16.91 -7.88
CA LYS A 46 12.70 -17.55 -8.11
C LYS A 46 12.18 -17.28 -9.52
N PRO A 47 11.54 -18.25 -10.19
CA PRO A 47 10.91 -18.01 -11.49
C PRO A 47 9.73 -17.03 -11.36
N HIS A 48 9.33 -16.44 -12.48
CA HIS A 48 8.04 -15.75 -12.55
C HIS A 48 6.91 -16.76 -12.29
N PRO A 49 5.86 -16.40 -11.53
CA PRO A 49 4.70 -17.28 -11.37
C PRO A 49 3.94 -17.50 -12.68
N ASP A 50 3.35 -18.68 -12.86
CA ASP A 50 2.61 -18.99 -14.09
C ASP A 50 1.37 -18.10 -14.27
N TYR A 51 1.00 -17.87 -15.54
CA TYR A 51 -0.15 -17.07 -15.92
C TYR A 51 -1.45 -17.56 -15.28
N ASP A 52 -1.74 -18.86 -15.32
CA ASP A 52 -2.99 -19.40 -14.77
C ASP A 52 -3.07 -19.28 -13.24
N LYS A 53 -1.91 -19.40 -12.57
CA LYS A 53 -1.80 -19.17 -11.13
C LYS A 53 -2.11 -17.72 -10.79
N CYS A 54 -1.58 -16.77 -11.56
CA CYS A 54 -1.89 -15.35 -11.46
C CYS A 54 -3.39 -15.07 -11.65
N VAL A 55 -4.00 -15.63 -12.71
CA VAL A 55 -5.42 -15.45 -13.05
C VAL A 55 -6.33 -16.00 -11.94
N LYS A 56 -6.07 -17.22 -11.48
CA LYS A 56 -6.80 -17.83 -10.36
C LYS A 56 -6.72 -16.97 -9.12
N MET A 57 -5.53 -16.45 -8.81
CA MET A 57 -5.34 -15.60 -7.64
C MET A 57 -6.22 -14.35 -7.68
N VAL A 58 -6.15 -13.58 -8.79
CA VAL A 58 -6.93 -12.35 -8.97
C VAL A 58 -8.43 -12.63 -8.90
N SER A 59 -8.91 -13.70 -9.54
CA SER A 59 -10.32 -14.09 -9.49
C SER A 59 -10.80 -14.30 -8.05
N GLN A 60 -10.02 -15.00 -7.22
CA GLN A 60 -10.36 -15.23 -5.82
C GLN A 60 -10.26 -13.93 -4.98
N MET A 61 -9.33 -13.03 -5.31
CA MET A 61 -9.25 -11.71 -4.65
C MET A 61 -10.48 -10.86 -4.93
N TYR A 62 -11.02 -10.89 -6.15
CA TYR A 62 -12.25 -10.18 -6.48
C TYR A 62 -13.46 -10.75 -5.76
N ALA A 63 -13.60 -12.07 -5.69
CA ALA A 63 -14.67 -12.70 -4.92
C ALA A 63 -14.62 -12.30 -3.43
N TYR A 64 -13.43 -12.26 -2.83
CA TYR A 64 -13.28 -11.76 -1.46
C TYR A 64 -13.64 -10.28 -1.32
N CYS A 65 -13.15 -9.45 -2.24
CA CYS A 65 -13.42 -8.02 -2.22
C CYS A 65 -14.92 -7.73 -2.34
N ASP A 66 -15.62 -8.45 -3.21
CA ASP A 66 -17.06 -8.36 -3.39
C ASP A 66 -17.82 -8.65 -2.09
N LEU A 67 -17.48 -9.75 -1.40
CA LEU A 67 -18.06 -10.08 -0.10
C LEU A 67 -17.84 -8.97 0.95
N VAL A 68 -16.61 -8.45 1.04
CA VAL A 68 -16.28 -7.40 2.03
C VAL A 68 -17.01 -6.10 1.70
N LEU A 69 -17.03 -5.70 0.42
CA LEU A 69 -17.67 -4.46 -0.02
C LEU A 69 -19.19 -4.52 -0.01
N ALA A 70 -19.80 -5.71 -0.14
CA ALA A 70 -21.23 -5.90 0.07
C ALA A 70 -21.68 -5.43 1.47
N LYS A 71 -20.80 -5.54 2.47
CA LYS A 71 -21.04 -5.12 3.86
C LYS A 71 -20.70 -3.65 4.15
N LYS A 72 -20.34 -2.87 3.13
CA LYS A 72 -20.00 -1.44 3.23
C LYS A 72 -21.14 -0.56 2.70
N LYS A 73 -21.24 0.66 3.23
CA LYS A 73 -22.15 1.67 2.66
C LYS A 73 -21.75 1.96 1.21
N LEU A 74 -22.74 2.31 0.38
CA LEU A 74 -22.59 2.54 -1.06
C LEU A 74 -21.42 3.48 -1.43
N VAL A 75 -21.21 4.55 -0.65
CA VAL A 75 -20.14 5.53 -0.89
C VAL A 75 -18.72 4.97 -0.72
N PHE A 76 -18.57 3.85 0.00
CA PHE A 76 -17.31 3.15 0.26
C PHE A 76 -17.14 1.85 -0.54
N LYS A 77 -18.04 1.56 -1.49
CA LYS A 77 -17.92 0.43 -2.42
C LYS A 77 -16.92 0.73 -3.55
N ASP A 78 -15.69 1.03 -3.16
CA ASP A 78 -14.55 1.28 -4.05
C ASP A 78 -13.37 0.41 -3.65
N ALA A 79 -12.73 -0.18 -4.65
CA ALA A 79 -11.47 -0.89 -4.49
C ALA A 79 -10.38 -0.29 -5.38
N ILE A 80 -9.16 -0.32 -4.88
CA ILE A 80 -7.95 -0.10 -5.66
C ILE A 80 -7.20 -1.42 -5.70
N MET A 81 -7.00 -1.99 -6.88
CA MET A 81 -6.02 -3.05 -7.07
C MET A 81 -4.66 -2.43 -7.32
N ASN A 82 -3.70 -2.75 -6.46
CA ASN A 82 -2.31 -2.39 -6.65
C ASN A 82 -1.54 -3.63 -7.12
N ILE A 83 -1.04 -3.57 -8.36
CA ILE A 83 -0.24 -4.62 -8.98
C ILE A 83 1.23 -4.27 -8.73
N TYR A 84 1.93 -5.12 -8.00
CA TYR A 84 3.32 -4.89 -7.62
C TYR A 84 4.10 -6.20 -7.52
N GLY A 85 5.37 -6.11 -7.12
CA GLY A 85 6.24 -7.26 -6.91
C GLY A 85 7.64 -6.79 -6.55
N GLY A 86 8.65 -7.56 -6.95
CA GLY A 86 10.00 -7.03 -7.12
C GLY A 86 9.95 -5.86 -8.11
N GLU A 87 9.69 -6.16 -9.39
CA GLU A 87 9.24 -5.20 -10.39
C GLU A 87 8.17 -5.85 -11.30
N SER A 88 6.92 -5.43 -11.16
CA SER A 88 5.78 -6.09 -11.83
C SER A 88 5.85 -6.01 -13.36
N ILE A 89 6.43 -4.93 -13.91
CA ILE A 89 6.58 -4.73 -15.36
C ILE A 89 7.51 -5.74 -16.01
N HIS A 90 8.41 -6.32 -15.22
CA HIS A 90 9.35 -7.35 -15.68
C HIS A 90 8.71 -8.73 -15.80
N HIS A 91 7.50 -8.94 -15.29
CA HIS A 91 6.78 -10.18 -15.55
C HIS A 91 6.52 -10.31 -17.07
N PRO A 92 6.86 -11.45 -17.71
CA PRO A 92 6.72 -11.62 -19.16
C PRO A 92 5.28 -11.41 -19.64
N ASP A 93 4.32 -11.96 -18.90
CA ASP A 93 2.89 -11.83 -19.21
C ASP A 93 2.19 -10.59 -18.64
N ILE A 94 2.92 -9.58 -18.13
CA ILE A 94 2.27 -8.46 -17.40
C ILE A 94 1.15 -7.78 -18.20
N VAL A 95 1.33 -7.60 -19.50
CA VAL A 95 0.31 -7.01 -20.38
C VAL A 95 -0.92 -7.91 -20.49
N LYS A 96 -0.71 -9.22 -20.66
CA LYS A 96 -1.79 -10.22 -20.74
C LYS A 96 -2.56 -10.29 -19.42
N LEU A 97 -1.84 -10.23 -18.30
CA LEU A 97 -2.41 -10.25 -16.96
C LEU A 97 -3.28 -9.04 -16.68
N ILE A 98 -2.82 -7.83 -17.00
CA ILE A 98 -3.61 -6.60 -16.76
C ILE A 98 -4.89 -6.62 -17.59
N LYS A 99 -4.83 -7.00 -18.86
CA LYS A 99 -6.04 -7.20 -19.70
C LYS A 99 -6.99 -8.20 -19.05
N LYS A 100 -6.46 -9.33 -18.57
CA LYS A 100 -7.26 -10.36 -17.92
C LYS A 100 -7.93 -9.88 -16.64
N THR A 101 -7.30 -8.99 -15.87
CA THR A 101 -7.94 -8.42 -14.66
C THR A 101 -9.22 -7.65 -15.01
N SER A 102 -9.26 -6.95 -16.14
CA SER A 102 -10.46 -6.23 -16.60
C SER A 102 -11.60 -7.16 -16.99
N GLU A 103 -11.28 -8.30 -17.60
CA GLU A 103 -12.27 -9.35 -17.92
C GLU A 103 -12.82 -10.00 -16.65
N LEU A 104 -11.95 -10.41 -15.73
CA LEU A 104 -12.32 -11.05 -14.46
C LEU A 104 -13.17 -10.14 -13.57
N TYR A 105 -13.06 -8.82 -13.72
CA TYR A 105 -13.84 -7.86 -12.96
C TYR A 105 -15.25 -7.64 -13.52
N GLN A 106 -15.53 -7.99 -14.79
CA GLN A 106 -16.83 -7.71 -15.42
C GLN A 106 -18.06 -8.16 -14.61
N PRO A 107 -18.07 -9.35 -13.96
CA PRO A 107 -19.22 -9.79 -13.15
C PRO A 107 -19.51 -8.88 -11.94
N TYR A 108 -18.51 -8.12 -11.47
CA TYR A 108 -18.58 -7.31 -10.26
C TYR A 108 -18.81 -5.82 -10.51
N LYS A 109 -18.81 -5.38 -11.78
CA LYS A 109 -18.79 -3.95 -12.15
C LYS A 109 -19.97 -3.13 -11.61
N ASN A 110 -21.10 -3.79 -11.37
CA ASN A 110 -22.31 -3.16 -10.82
C ASN A 110 -22.34 -3.19 -9.28
N ASN A 111 -21.46 -3.98 -8.64
CA ASN A 111 -21.47 -4.17 -7.18
C ASN A 111 -20.57 -3.14 -6.48
N TRP A 112 -19.41 -2.85 -7.06
CA TRP A 112 -18.41 -1.92 -6.52
C TRP A 112 -17.50 -1.43 -7.63
N ARG A 113 -16.84 -0.28 -7.45
CA ARG A 113 -15.96 0.35 -8.45
C ARG A 113 -14.51 -0.09 -8.27
N LEU A 114 -13.82 -0.42 -9.37
CA LEU A 114 -12.41 -0.78 -9.36
C LEU A 114 -11.54 0.29 -10.04
N LYS A 115 -10.43 0.65 -9.37
CA LYS A 115 -9.26 1.26 -10.02
C LYS A 115 -8.08 0.29 -9.97
N ARG A 116 -7.47 -0.03 -11.11
CA ARG A 116 -6.19 -0.76 -11.19
C ARG A 116 -5.06 0.24 -11.22
N ARG A 117 -4.08 0.01 -10.37
CA ARG A 117 -2.84 0.79 -10.28
C ARG A 117 -1.65 -0.14 -10.25
N MET A 118 -0.52 0.35 -10.74
CA MET A 118 0.75 -0.39 -10.65
C MET A 118 1.73 0.35 -9.76
N THR A 119 2.36 -0.34 -8.81
CA THR A 119 3.55 0.17 -8.13
C THR A 119 4.79 -0.36 -8.85
N THR A 120 5.64 0.55 -9.33
CA THR A 120 6.74 0.23 -10.25
C THR A 120 7.89 1.23 -10.09
N ASN A 121 9.11 0.80 -10.42
CA ASN A 121 10.25 1.65 -10.67
C ASN A 121 10.24 2.29 -12.08
N GLY A 122 9.17 2.14 -12.85
CA GLY A 122 8.94 2.85 -14.10
C GLY A 122 9.90 2.47 -15.24
N THR A 123 10.66 1.38 -15.13
CA THR A 123 11.66 1.00 -16.13
C THR A 123 11.10 0.12 -17.26
N ALA A 124 10.20 0.69 -18.05
CA ALA A 124 9.64 0.06 -19.24
C ALA A 124 10.19 0.66 -20.54
N THR A 125 10.22 -0.14 -21.61
CA THR A 125 10.31 0.39 -22.98
C THR A 125 9.05 1.18 -23.31
N GLU A 126 9.15 2.12 -24.24
CA GLU A 126 8.04 2.98 -24.66
C GLU A 126 6.81 2.19 -25.10
N LYS A 127 6.98 1.24 -26.04
CA LYS A 127 5.91 0.33 -26.48
C LYS A 127 5.22 -0.41 -25.33
N LYS A 128 5.99 -0.95 -24.37
CA LYS A 128 5.39 -1.63 -23.21
C LYS A 128 4.65 -0.63 -22.32
N TRP A 129 5.24 0.54 -22.08
CA TRP A 129 4.68 1.59 -21.23
C TRP A 129 3.35 2.13 -21.76
N GLU A 130 3.24 2.38 -23.07
CA GLU A 130 2.01 2.82 -23.71
C GLU A 130 0.86 1.83 -23.50
N VAL A 131 1.12 0.54 -23.72
CA VAL A 131 0.13 -0.51 -23.51
C VAL A 131 -0.30 -0.60 -22.05
N LEU A 132 0.64 -0.50 -21.11
CA LEU A 132 0.30 -0.46 -19.68
C LEU A 132 -0.61 0.73 -19.37
N CYS A 133 -0.28 1.93 -19.88
CA CYS A 133 -1.07 3.15 -19.68
C CYS A 133 -2.49 3.06 -20.23
N GLN A 134 -2.76 2.21 -21.23
CA GLN A 134 -4.10 1.99 -21.77
C GLN A 134 -4.97 1.10 -20.88
N HIS A 135 -4.37 0.26 -20.03
CA HIS A 135 -5.10 -0.78 -19.30
C HIS A 135 -5.11 -0.61 -17.77
N VAL A 136 -4.42 0.39 -17.23
CA VAL A 136 -4.50 0.76 -15.81
C VAL A 136 -4.91 2.21 -15.63
N GLU A 137 -5.63 2.48 -14.55
CA GLU A 137 -6.10 3.81 -14.21
C GLU A 137 -4.99 4.71 -13.66
N GLY A 138 -3.94 4.15 -13.05
CA GLY A 138 -2.81 4.95 -12.60
C GLY A 138 -1.58 4.19 -12.10
N PHE A 139 -0.59 4.95 -11.65
CA PHE A 139 0.72 4.42 -11.25
C PHE A 139 1.18 4.97 -9.89
N THR A 140 1.95 4.17 -9.15
CA THR A 140 2.80 4.62 -8.05
C THR A 140 4.25 4.40 -8.47
N MET A 141 4.91 5.49 -8.84
CA MET A 141 6.26 5.50 -9.38
C MET A 141 7.27 5.64 -8.25
N SER A 142 8.13 4.64 -8.05
CA SER A 142 9.18 4.67 -7.02
C SER A 142 10.53 4.97 -7.64
N TYR A 143 11.10 6.13 -7.30
CA TYR A 143 12.44 6.51 -7.74
C TYR A 143 13.49 5.99 -6.75
N HIS A 144 14.54 5.38 -7.30
CA HIS A 144 15.64 4.78 -6.54
C HIS A 144 16.99 5.34 -7.03
N SER A 145 17.66 6.09 -6.16
CA SER A 145 18.93 6.76 -6.50
C SER A 145 20.10 5.81 -6.72
N THR A 146 20.04 4.62 -6.11
CA THR A 146 20.97 3.49 -6.31
C THR A 146 20.89 2.87 -7.71
N GLY A 147 19.90 3.25 -8.51
CA GLY A 147 19.72 2.74 -9.86
C GLY A 147 20.80 3.19 -10.84
N PRO A 148 21.17 2.32 -11.80
CA PRO A 148 21.98 2.73 -12.94
C PRO A 148 21.36 3.92 -13.70
N THR A 149 22.19 4.82 -14.21
CA THR A 149 21.76 6.02 -14.95
C THR A 149 20.75 5.71 -16.07
N LYS A 150 20.96 4.59 -16.80
CA LYS A 150 20.03 4.13 -17.84
C LYS A 150 18.60 3.94 -17.30
N LEU A 151 18.45 3.30 -16.15
CA LEU A 151 17.15 3.04 -15.54
C LEU A 151 16.52 4.33 -15.00
N LYS A 152 17.32 5.21 -14.38
CA LYS A 152 16.86 6.53 -13.91
C LYS A 152 16.38 7.43 -15.08
N ASN A 153 17.03 7.33 -16.24
CA ASN A 153 16.60 8.04 -17.45
C ASN A 153 15.29 7.46 -18.01
N MET A 154 15.13 6.14 -18.02
CA MET A 154 13.86 5.50 -18.40
C MET A 154 12.73 5.91 -17.46
N PHE A 155 12.97 5.91 -16.15
CA PHE A 155 12.02 6.40 -15.15
C PHE A 155 11.57 7.84 -15.49
N LYS A 156 12.51 8.77 -15.68
CA LYS A 156 12.20 10.18 -15.97
C LYS A 156 11.41 10.35 -17.26
N ARG A 157 11.77 9.62 -18.32
CA ARG A 157 11.04 9.63 -19.60
C ARG A 157 9.60 9.14 -19.42
N ASN A 158 9.44 7.99 -18.79
CA ASN A 158 8.13 7.36 -18.60
C ASN A 158 7.24 8.19 -17.67
N LEU A 159 7.81 8.82 -16.64
CA LEU A 159 7.12 9.77 -15.78
C LEU A 159 6.67 11.03 -16.54
N LYS A 160 7.54 11.62 -17.38
CA LYS A 160 7.15 12.74 -18.24
C LYS A 160 5.99 12.38 -19.16
N TYR A 161 6.01 11.17 -19.73
CA TYR A 161 4.92 10.68 -20.56
C TYR A 161 3.60 10.56 -19.78
N LEU A 162 3.63 10.01 -18.55
CA LEU A 162 2.44 9.98 -17.69
C LEU A 162 1.86 11.38 -17.47
N ASN A 163 2.73 12.37 -17.21
CA ASN A 163 2.33 13.75 -17.01
C ASN A 163 1.74 14.37 -18.29
N SER A 164 2.34 14.12 -19.46
CA SER A 164 1.86 14.70 -20.73
C SER A 164 0.49 14.17 -21.15
N ILE A 165 0.16 12.91 -20.81
CA ILE A 165 -1.16 12.32 -21.11
C ILE A 165 -2.16 12.48 -19.96
N GLY A 166 -1.81 13.19 -18.87
CA GLY A 166 -2.68 13.37 -17.71
C GLY A 166 -3.04 12.06 -16.98
N LYS A 167 -2.19 11.03 -17.05
CA LYS A 167 -2.46 9.76 -16.36
C LYS A 167 -2.34 9.94 -14.85
N GLU A 168 -3.25 9.36 -14.06
CA GLU A 168 -3.16 9.42 -12.59
C GLU A 168 -1.85 8.78 -12.11
N HIS A 169 -1.01 9.54 -11.40
CA HIS A 169 0.23 9.00 -10.86
C HIS A 169 0.67 9.66 -9.56
N ASP A 170 1.26 8.84 -8.69
CA ASP A 170 1.96 9.25 -7.48
C ASP A 170 3.46 9.00 -7.67
N VAL A 171 4.31 9.91 -7.19
CA VAL A 171 5.76 9.73 -7.23
C VAL A 171 6.30 9.65 -5.80
N ILE A 172 7.05 8.59 -5.52
CA ILE A 172 7.73 8.36 -4.25
C ILE A 172 9.22 8.34 -4.51
N VAL A 173 9.98 9.08 -3.70
CA VAL A 173 11.44 9.09 -3.74
C VAL A 173 11.95 8.33 -2.53
N CYS A 174 12.57 7.17 -2.74
CA CYS A 174 13.20 6.40 -1.67
C CYS A 174 14.47 7.14 -1.21
N MET A 175 14.43 7.72 0.00
CA MET A 175 15.46 8.64 0.48
C MET A 175 16.66 7.90 1.08
N TYR A 176 17.68 7.61 0.30
CA TYR A 176 18.90 6.95 0.78
C TYR A 176 19.82 7.95 1.50
N PRO A 177 20.21 7.72 2.77
CA PRO A 177 20.97 8.71 3.54
C PRO A 177 22.48 8.74 3.27
N SER A 178 23.02 7.85 2.44
CA SER A 178 24.42 7.94 2.04
C SER A 178 24.66 9.15 1.15
N LYS A 179 25.78 9.87 1.36
CA LYS A 179 26.09 11.17 0.76
C LYS A 179 25.72 11.32 -0.73
N ASP A 180 26.18 10.42 -1.59
CA ASP A 180 25.97 10.57 -3.04
C ASP A 180 24.54 10.25 -3.46
N TYR A 181 23.93 9.23 -2.88
CA TYR A 181 22.53 8.88 -3.14
C TYR A 181 21.55 9.91 -2.56
N TRP A 182 21.88 10.54 -1.42
CA TRP A 182 21.08 11.61 -0.83
C TRP A 182 20.97 12.81 -1.78
N LYS A 183 22.11 13.26 -2.31
CA LYS A 183 22.15 14.36 -3.30
C LYS A 183 21.31 14.06 -4.53
N ASP A 184 21.37 12.83 -5.06
CA ASP A 184 20.56 12.41 -6.19
C ASP A 184 19.05 12.41 -5.85
N CYS A 185 18.65 11.94 -4.66
CA CYS A 185 17.28 11.99 -4.18
C CYS A 185 16.74 13.43 -4.10
N VAL A 186 17.46 14.34 -3.45
CA VAL A 186 17.07 15.75 -3.30
C VAL A 186 17.02 16.44 -4.66
N SER A 187 18.02 16.20 -5.51
CA SER A 187 18.05 16.74 -6.89
C SER A 187 16.84 16.26 -7.70
N PHE A 188 16.44 14.99 -7.54
CA PHE A 188 15.26 14.45 -8.21
C PHE A 188 13.96 15.10 -7.69
N LEU A 189 13.83 15.32 -6.37
CA LEU A 189 12.66 15.99 -5.79
C LEU A 189 12.49 17.41 -6.34
N HIS A 190 13.57 18.21 -6.40
CA HIS A 190 13.52 19.54 -7.01
C HIS A 190 13.25 19.49 -8.50
N TRP A 191 13.83 18.53 -9.22
CA TRP A 191 13.51 18.30 -10.63
C TRP A 191 12.01 18.02 -10.82
N ALA A 192 11.43 17.12 -10.03
CA ALA A 192 10.00 16.79 -10.12
C ALA A 192 9.12 18.01 -9.83
N LYS A 193 9.43 18.78 -8.78
CA LYS A 193 8.76 20.05 -8.45
C LYS A 193 8.80 21.04 -9.62
N LYS A 194 9.95 21.20 -10.27
CA LYS A 194 10.11 22.05 -11.46
C LYS A 194 9.30 21.57 -12.67
N GLN A 195 9.01 20.27 -12.76
CA GLN A 195 8.15 19.71 -13.81
C GLN A 195 6.65 19.77 -13.47
N GLY A 196 6.26 20.36 -12.33
CA GLY A 196 4.88 20.36 -11.85
C GLY A 196 4.42 19.01 -11.29
N ILE A 197 5.36 18.11 -10.99
CA ILE A 197 5.07 16.75 -10.51
C ILE A 197 5.21 16.72 -8.99
N ASN A 198 4.15 16.30 -8.31
CA ASN A 198 4.17 16.13 -6.86
C ASN A 198 4.87 14.82 -6.47
N ALA A 199 6.16 14.90 -6.14
CA ALA A 199 6.94 13.79 -5.63
C ALA A 199 7.11 13.88 -4.11
N ARG A 200 6.88 12.77 -3.42
CA ARG A 200 6.95 12.70 -1.96
C ARG A 200 8.23 11.96 -1.51
N PRO A 201 9.00 12.54 -0.58
CA PRO A 201 10.09 11.80 0.07
C PRO A 201 9.52 10.65 0.91
N LYS A 202 10.15 9.48 0.80
CA LYS A 202 9.91 8.33 1.68
C LYS A 202 11.20 7.97 2.39
N MET A 203 11.23 8.22 3.70
CA MET A 203 12.27 7.70 4.58
C MET A 203 12.23 6.16 4.57
N LEU A 204 13.40 5.55 4.55
CA LEU A 204 13.60 4.11 4.46
C LEU A 204 13.39 3.48 5.83
N ASP A 205 12.80 2.27 5.83
CA ASP A 205 12.77 1.42 7.01
C ASP A 205 14.10 0.65 7.14
N GLY A 206 14.32 0.00 8.28
CA GLY A 206 15.49 -0.84 8.52
C GLY A 206 16.80 -0.08 8.80
N PRO A 207 17.95 -0.77 8.72
CA PRO A 207 19.26 -0.22 9.11
C PRO A 207 19.70 1.00 8.31
N LEU A 208 19.20 1.15 7.08
CA LEU A 208 19.48 2.33 6.24
C LEU A 208 18.62 3.54 6.59
N GLY A 209 17.68 3.42 7.53
CA GLY A 209 16.74 4.49 7.89
C GLY A 209 17.28 5.52 8.88
N VAL A 210 18.59 5.77 8.96
CA VAL A 210 19.18 6.73 9.90
C VAL A 210 19.46 8.05 9.19
N TYR A 211 18.84 9.13 9.65
CA TYR A 211 18.91 10.46 9.03
C TYR A 211 19.56 11.48 9.94
N LYS A 212 20.41 12.33 9.37
CA LYS A 212 21.11 13.41 10.08
C LYS A 212 20.33 14.71 10.01
N LYS A 213 20.69 15.69 10.84
CA LYS A 213 20.07 17.03 10.84
C LYS A 213 20.10 17.70 9.46
N GLU A 214 21.19 17.56 8.71
CA GLU A 214 21.32 18.04 7.33
C GLU A 214 20.27 17.42 6.39
N HIS A 215 20.02 16.10 6.52
CA HIS A 215 18.99 15.42 5.74
C HIS A 215 17.59 15.95 6.08
N LEU A 216 17.30 16.19 7.36
CA LEU A 216 15.99 16.68 7.77
C LEU A 216 15.73 18.10 7.25
N LYS A 217 16.76 18.96 7.29
CA LYS A 217 16.69 20.32 6.76
C LYS A 217 16.37 20.33 5.26
N ASP A 218 17.03 19.48 4.48
CA ASP A 218 16.75 19.34 3.04
C ASP A 218 15.31 18.85 2.75
N LEU A 219 14.67 18.17 3.70
CA LEU A 219 13.29 17.66 3.56
C LEU A 219 12.21 18.69 3.92
N GLU A 220 12.54 19.81 4.57
CA GLU A 220 11.56 20.85 4.98
C GLU A 220 10.83 21.48 3.78
N ASP A 221 11.43 21.42 2.59
CA ASP A 221 10.81 21.86 1.33
C ASP A 221 9.66 20.96 0.85
N PHE A 222 9.53 19.76 1.44
CA PHE A 222 8.64 18.68 0.97
C PHE A 222 7.79 18.06 2.09
N ILE A 223 8.22 18.18 3.35
CA ILE A 223 7.53 17.69 4.56
C ILE A 223 7.32 18.89 5.50
N ASP A 224 6.16 18.96 6.16
CA ASP A 224 5.91 19.99 7.17
C ASP A 224 6.99 19.93 8.27
N SER A 225 7.69 21.04 8.50
CA SER A 225 8.78 21.13 9.46
C SER A 225 8.34 20.78 10.89
N LYS A 226 7.06 20.98 11.23
CA LYS A 226 6.50 20.57 12.52
C LYS A 226 6.51 19.05 12.71
N GLU A 227 6.34 18.29 11.63
CA GLU A 227 6.39 16.82 11.68
C GLU A 227 7.83 16.30 11.81
N LEU A 228 8.83 17.11 11.46
CA LEU A 228 10.26 16.77 11.57
C LEU A 228 10.93 17.32 12.85
N ALA A 229 10.30 18.29 13.53
CA ALA A 229 10.88 19.01 14.66
C ALA A 229 11.33 18.11 15.83
N HIS A 230 10.69 16.95 16.02
CA HIS A 230 10.97 16.00 17.08
C HIS A 230 11.67 14.73 16.59
N TRP A 231 12.22 14.75 15.38
CA TRP A 231 12.91 13.61 14.81
C TRP A 231 14.24 13.35 15.53
N ASP A 232 14.39 12.16 16.08
CA ASP A 232 15.62 11.69 16.72
C ASP A 232 16.57 11.13 15.66
N VAL A 233 17.68 11.83 15.45
CA VAL A 233 18.72 11.48 14.46
C VAL A 233 19.59 10.30 14.90
N SER A 234 19.46 9.83 16.15
CA SER A 234 20.24 8.71 16.70
C SER A 234 19.61 7.34 16.45
N VAL A 235 18.34 7.31 16.05
CA VAL A 235 17.58 6.07 15.85
C VAL A 235 17.01 5.99 14.43
N THR A 236 16.59 4.78 14.03
CA THR A 236 16.04 4.56 12.68
C THR A 236 14.65 5.19 12.53
N ALA A 237 14.30 5.59 11.32
CA ALA A 237 12.95 6.06 10.97
C ALA A 237 11.87 5.04 11.37
N GLU A 238 12.21 3.77 11.24
CA GLU A 238 11.36 2.65 11.59
C GLU A 238 10.89 2.68 13.06
N VAL A 239 11.67 3.18 14.02
CA VAL A 239 11.22 3.17 15.43
C VAL A 239 10.43 4.43 15.81
N GLN A 240 10.53 5.49 15.03
CA GLN A 240 9.97 6.80 15.38
C GLN A 240 8.56 6.99 14.85
N GLY A 241 8.35 6.68 13.57
CA GLY A 241 7.07 6.94 12.93
C GLY A 241 7.05 6.59 11.46
N ARG A 242 5.84 6.55 10.89
CA ARG A 242 5.66 6.20 9.49
C ARG A 242 4.43 6.86 8.90
N GLY A 243 4.56 7.40 7.69
CA GLY A 243 3.43 7.88 6.91
C GLY A 243 2.69 6.78 6.15
N CYS A 244 1.42 7.05 5.83
CA CYS A 244 0.68 6.21 4.89
C CYS A 244 1.34 6.27 3.51
N CYS A 245 1.64 5.12 2.90
CA CYS A 245 2.25 5.09 1.55
C CYS A 245 1.35 5.73 0.48
N GLY A 246 0.02 5.66 0.65
CA GLY A 246 -0.97 6.35 -0.18
C GLY A 246 -1.14 7.83 0.16
N GLY A 247 -0.31 8.39 1.04
CA GLY A 247 -0.31 9.81 1.41
C GLY A 247 -1.47 10.29 2.25
N ARG A 248 -2.24 9.38 2.86
CA ARG A 248 -3.35 9.73 3.75
C ARG A 248 -2.82 10.36 5.02
N ARG A 249 -3.41 11.50 5.39
CA ARG A 249 -3.22 12.11 6.70
C ARG A 249 -4.07 11.38 7.73
N MET A 250 -3.53 11.24 8.93
CA MET A 250 -4.12 10.48 10.02
C MET A 250 -4.48 11.44 11.14
N CYS A 251 -5.61 11.20 11.81
CA CYS A 251 -6.00 11.87 13.03
C CYS A 251 -6.02 10.89 14.20
N PHE A 252 -5.93 11.44 15.39
CA PHE A 252 -5.89 10.71 16.65
C PHE A 252 -7.09 11.12 17.49
N ASP A 253 -7.64 10.16 18.25
CA ASP A 253 -8.70 10.41 19.22
C ASP A 253 -9.91 11.16 18.61
N ARG A 254 -10.28 10.77 17.39
CA ARG A 254 -11.39 11.35 16.59
C ARG A 254 -11.24 12.84 16.25
N ASN A 255 -10.08 13.45 16.52
CA ASN A 255 -9.87 14.88 16.26
C ASN A 255 -9.55 15.15 14.78
N ILE A 256 -10.57 15.15 13.93
CA ILE A 256 -10.43 15.33 12.48
C ILE A 256 -9.83 16.69 12.06
N LYS A 257 -9.85 17.70 12.95
CA LYS A 257 -9.27 19.02 12.70
C LYS A 257 -7.75 19.01 12.84
N GLN A 258 -7.20 18.05 13.58
CA GLN A 258 -5.76 17.87 13.76
C GLN A 258 -5.32 16.56 13.10
N HIS A 259 -4.62 16.70 11.97
CA HIS A 259 -4.14 15.57 11.20
C HIS A 259 -2.68 15.75 10.79
N GLN A 260 -1.95 14.65 10.67
CA GLN A 260 -0.53 14.65 10.29
C GLN A 260 -0.23 13.51 9.30
N PHE A 261 0.86 13.63 8.56
CA PHE A 261 1.30 12.58 7.63
C PHE A 261 2.04 11.46 8.38
N ILE A 262 2.99 11.82 9.25
CA ILE A 262 3.78 10.87 10.03
C ILE A 262 2.97 10.41 11.24
N VAL A 263 2.74 9.10 11.35
CA VAL A 263 2.16 8.48 12.54
C VAL A 263 3.30 8.02 13.45
N PRO A 264 3.41 8.57 14.67
CA PRO A 264 4.39 8.11 15.64
C PRO A 264 4.19 6.64 15.98
N ARG A 265 5.28 5.90 16.10
CA ARG A 265 5.26 4.53 16.61
C ARG A 265 5.42 4.58 18.11
N GLY A 266 4.35 4.24 18.84
CA GLY A 266 4.44 4.03 20.29
C GLY A 266 5.32 2.81 20.63
N PRO A 267 5.72 2.63 21.90
CA PRO A 267 6.70 1.62 22.31
C PRO A 267 6.33 0.17 21.94
N ASN A 268 5.05 -0.11 21.71
CA ASN A 268 4.54 -1.44 21.35
C ASN A 268 3.91 -1.50 19.94
N GLY A 269 4.04 -0.47 19.10
CA GLY A 269 3.56 -0.46 17.70
C GLY A 269 2.13 -0.98 17.47
N PHE A 270 1.23 -0.63 18.40
CA PHE A 270 -0.19 -1.05 18.47
C PHE A 270 -0.44 -2.51 18.86
N LEU A 271 0.52 -3.27 19.37
CA LEU A 271 0.30 -4.61 19.92
C LEU A 271 -0.89 -4.60 20.91
N GLY A 272 -1.81 -5.55 20.75
CA GLY A 272 -3.02 -5.67 21.56
C GLY A 272 -4.18 -4.75 21.15
N TRP A 273 -3.97 -3.78 20.25
CA TRP A 273 -5.06 -2.90 19.80
C TRP A 273 -6.04 -3.63 18.88
N HIS A 274 -7.30 -3.24 18.96
CA HIS A 274 -8.29 -3.62 17.96
C HIS A 274 -8.01 -2.91 16.64
N CYS A 275 -8.01 -3.66 15.54
CA CYS A 275 -7.60 -3.18 14.23
C CYS A 275 -8.58 -3.63 13.14
N SER A 276 -8.81 -2.79 12.14
CA SER A 276 -9.74 -3.06 11.04
C SER A 276 -9.06 -3.37 9.71
N ALA A 277 -7.75 -3.68 9.70
CA ALA A 277 -7.00 -3.88 8.46
C ALA A 277 -7.62 -4.94 7.54
N ASN A 278 -8.16 -6.04 8.06
CA ASN A 278 -8.86 -7.06 7.26
C ASN A 278 -10.11 -6.53 6.50
N GLN A 279 -10.65 -5.39 6.90
CA GLN A 279 -11.82 -4.77 6.27
C GLN A 279 -11.47 -3.75 5.19
N PHE A 280 -10.18 -3.45 5.01
CA PHE A 280 -9.69 -2.45 4.05
C PHE A 280 -8.54 -2.97 3.18
N PHE A 281 -8.03 -4.17 3.44
CA PHE A 281 -6.89 -4.74 2.75
C PHE A 281 -7.12 -6.23 2.48
N LEU A 282 -6.62 -6.68 1.35
CA LEU A 282 -6.32 -8.08 1.06
C LEU A 282 -4.99 -8.11 0.31
N HIS A 283 -4.10 -8.99 0.73
CA HIS A 283 -2.86 -9.25 0.01
C HIS A 283 -2.83 -10.66 -0.56
N GLY A 284 -2.55 -10.77 -1.86
CA GLY A 284 -2.31 -12.03 -2.56
C GLY A 284 -0.86 -12.09 -3.03
N ASN A 285 -0.15 -13.17 -2.69
CA ASN A 285 1.20 -13.43 -3.14
C ASN A 285 1.22 -14.61 -4.11
N THR A 286 1.33 -14.32 -5.42
CA THR A 286 1.25 -15.39 -6.42
C THR A 286 2.45 -16.32 -6.38
N SER A 287 3.61 -15.84 -5.97
CA SER A 287 4.81 -16.68 -5.81
C SER A 287 4.56 -17.80 -4.81
N THR A 288 3.94 -17.51 -3.66
CA THR A 288 3.64 -18.53 -2.63
C THR A 288 2.26 -19.16 -2.78
N GLY A 289 1.32 -18.54 -3.50
CA GLY A 289 -0.07 -18.97 -3.56
C GLY A 289 -0.85 -18.70 -2.27
N LEU A 290 -0.38 -17.78 -1.43
CA LEU A 290 -0.95 -17.48 -0.11
C LEU A 290 -1.65 -16.13 -0.09
N TYR A 291 -2.71 -16.05 0.71
CA TYR A 291 -3.48 -14.83 0.99
C TYR A 291 -3.24 -14.36 2.42
N TYR A 292 -3.23 -13.05 2.61
CA TYR A 292 -3.04 -12.39 3.90
C TYR A 292 -4.00 -11.20 4.04
N THR A 293 -4.34 -10.83 5.27
CA THR A 293 -5.15 -9.62 5.53
C THR A 293 -4.46 -8.35 5.04
N ASN A 294 -3.14 -8.29 5.10
CA ASN A 294 -2.33 -7.17 4.59
C ASN A 294 -0.91 -7.70 4.26
N LYS A 295 -0.21 -7.02 3.35
CA LYS A 295 1.16 -7.38 2.93
C LYS A 295 2.12 -7.61 4.10
N ASP A 296 2.10 -6.70 5.07
CA ASP A 296 3.14 -6.68 6.09
C ASP A 296 2.66 -7.26 7.42
N CYS A 297 1.48 -6.85 7.92
CA CYS A 297 1.08 -7.25 9.27
C CYS A 297 0.66 -8.71 9.35
N LYS A 298 0.02 -9.24 8.30
CA LYS A 298 -0.41 -10.65 8.17
C LYS A 298 -1.18 -11.17 9.39
N VAL A 299 -1.84 -10.29 10.14
CA VAL A 299 -2.58 -10.66 11.36
C VAL A 299 -3.86 -11.37 10.97
N ARG A 300 -4.14 -12.48 11.63
CA ARG A 300 -5.33 -13.32 11.46
C ARG A 300 -6.38 -12.99 12.53
N LEU A 301 -7.59 -13.49 12.35
CA LEU A 301 -8.70 -13.29 13.28
C LEU A 301 -8.49 -13.97 14.65
N ASP A 302 -7.61 -14.97 14.72
CA ASP A 302 -7.23 -15.65 15.96
C ASP A 302 -6.13 -14.93 16.75
N GLY A 303 -5.76 -13.70 16.34
CA GLY A 303 -4.70 -12.92 16.98
C GLY A 303 -3.28 -13.43 16.70
N LYS A 304 -3.10 -14.39 15.78
CA LYS A 304 -1.78 -14.83 15.30
C LYS A 304 -1.40 -14.15 13.99
N THR A 305 -0.18 -14.37 13.52
CA THR A 305 0.29 -13.93 12.20
C THR A 305 0.39 -15.11 11.24
N GLY A 306 0.11 -14.90 9.97
CA GLY A 306 0.17 -15.95 8.95
C GLY A 306 -0.83 -15.78 7.82
N PRO A 307 -0.86 -16.71 6.85
CA PRO A 307 -1.86 -16.68 5.79
C PRO A 307 -3.26 -16.93 6.35
N ILE A 308 -4.24 -16.25 5.75
CA ILE A 308 -5.67 -16.50 6.00
C ILE A 308 -6.21 -17.64 5.15
N ALA A 309 -5.61 -17.86 3.97
CA ALA A 309 -5.96 -18.91 3.03
C ALA A 309 -4.82 -19.15 2.02
N ASN A 310 -4.98 -20.16 1.18
CA ASN A 310 -4.17 -20.41 -0.01
C ASN A 310 -5.06 -20.55 -1.25
N LEU A 311 -4.46 -20.74 -2.44
CA LEU A 311 -5.17 -20.90 -3.72
C LEU A 311 -6.24 -22.01 -3.75
N HIS A 312 -6.17 -22.98 -2.84
CA HIS A 312 -7.13 -24.07 -2.73
C HIS A 312 -8.21 -23.78 -1.68
N THR A 313 -7.87 -23.08 -0.59
CA THR A 313 -8.79 -22.87 0.55
C THR A 313 -9.48 -21.51 0.57
N MET A 314 -9.13 -20.59 -0.34
CA MET A 314 -9.71 -19.24 -0.36
C MET A 314 -11.23 -19.23 -0.56
N GLY A 315 -11.78 -20.19 -1.32
CA GLY A 315 -13.23 -20.34 -1.50
C GLY A 315 -13.95 -20.64 -0.18
N ASP A 316 -13.42 -21.58 0.61
CA ASP A 316 -13.99 -21.94 1.91
C ASP A 316 -13.82 -20.81 2.93
N TYR A 317 -12.69 -20.10 2.88
CA TYR A 317 -12.50 -18.91 3.70
C TYR A 317 -13.55 -17.83 3.42
N ILE A 318 -13.85 -17.56 2.13
CA ILE A 318 -14.90 -16.61 1.72
C ILE A 318 -16.27 -17.06 2.26
N LYS A 319 -16.63 -18.35 2.13
CA LYS A 319 -17.89 -18.89 2.67
C LYS A 319 -17.98 -18.68 4.19
N SER A 320 -16.94 -19.04 4.93
CA SER A 320 -16.89 -18.86 6.40
C SER A 320 -17.01 -17.40 6.84
N LEU A 321 -16.53 -16.45 6.01
CA LEU A 321 -16.64 -15.03 6.30
C LEU A 321 -18.02 -14.46 5.93
N ALA A 322 -18.70 -15.07 4.96
CA ALA A 322 -20.05 -14.70 4.55
C ALA A 322 -21.06 -14.96 5.67
N GLU A 323 -20.93 -16.09 6.37
CA GLU A 323 -21.75 -16.48 7.52
C GLU A 323 -21.69 -15.50 8.71
N LYS A 324 -20.67 -14.65 8.79
CA LYS A 324 -20.55 -13.67 9.87
C LYS A 324 -21.49 -12.50 9.63
N PRO A 325 -22.41 -12.16 10.56
CA PRO A 325 -23.35 -11.05 10.38
C PRO A 325 -22.61 -9.71 10.21
N GLN A 326 -21.48 -9.55 10.88
CA GLN A 326 -20.62 -8.38 10.77
C GLN A 326 -19.21 -8.78 10.33
N LEU A 327 -18.53 -7.84 9.65
CA LEU A 327 -17.10 -7.99 9.38
C LEU A 327 -16.34 -7.99 10.72
N PRO A 328 -15.57 -9.05 11.02
CA PRO A 328 -14.82 -9.12 12.26
C PRO A 328 -13.69 -8.09 12.28
N THR A 329 -13.19 -7.76 13.46
CA THR A 329 -11.98 -6.97 13.67
C THR A 329 -10.83 -7.88 14.13
N LEU A 330 -9.61 -7.40 13.96
CA LEU A 330 -8.38 -8.07 14.40
C LEU A 330 -7.99 -7.56 15.78
N ILE A 331 -7.21 -8.37 16.50
CA ILE A 331 -6.37 -7.91 17.61
C ILE A 331 -4.94 -7.91 17.10
N CYS A 332 -4.26 -6.76 17.16
CA CYS A 332 -2.93 -6.62 16.61
C CYS A 332 -1.94 -7.53 17.35
N ALA A 333 -1.24 -8.37 16.59
CA ALA A 333 -0.20 -9.28 17.08
C ALA A 333 1.23 -8.77 16.82
N GLN A 334 1.35 -7.60 16.20
CA GLN A 334 2.61 -7.04 15.74
C GLN A 334 3.11 -5.98 16.71
N LYS A 335 4.43 -5.97 16.96
CA LYS A 335 5.12 -4.89 17.70
C LYS A 335 5.42 -3.68 16.83
N THR A 336 5.18 -3.80 15.52
CA THR A 336 5.51 -2.79 14.53
C THR A 336 4.44 -2.76 13.45
N CYS A 337 3.87 -1.59 13.18
CA CYS A 337 2.85 -1.40 12.14
C CYS A 337 3.41 -0.62 10.94
N THR A 338 3.38 -1.23 9.76
CA THR A 338 3.91 -0.68 8.50
C THR A 338 2.76 -0.27 7.55
N CYS A 339 2.44 -1.03 6.51
CA CYS A 339 1.35 -0.68 5.57
C CYS A 339 -0.04 -0.66 6.23
N GLY A 340 -0.22 -1.42 7.32
CA GLY A 340 -1.47 -1.42 8.08
C GLY A 340 -1.75 -0.12 8.85
N THR A 341 -0.80 0.82 8.97
CA THR A 341 -0.91 2.04 9.80
C THR A 341 -2.14 2.89 9.45
N CYS A 342 -2.55 2.89 8.19
CA CYS A 342 -3.69 3.68 7.72
C CYS A 342 -5.07 3.03 7.90
N ALA A 343 -5.18 1.80 8.41
CA ALA A 343 -6.47 1.25 8.83
C ALA A 343 -6.90 1.86 10.17
N PRO A 344 -8.19 2.13 10.42
CA PRO A 344 -8.70 2.48 11.74
C PRO A 344 -8.33 1.47 12.83
N LYS A 345 -7.89 1.96 14.01
CA LYS A 345 -7.53 1.14 15.18
C LYS A 345 -7.87 1.85 16.48
N SER A 346 -8.01 1.07 17.54
CA SER A 346 -8.26 1.58 18.88
C SER A 346 -7.78 0.61 19.95
N ILE A 347 -7.38 1.11 21.11
CA ILE A 347 -7.17 0.31 22.33
C ILE A 347 -8.49 -0.36 22.76
N HIS A 348 -9.61 0.34 22.63
CA HIS A 348 -10.94 -0.12 23.03
C HIS A 348 -11.78 -0.54 21.81
N LYS A 349 -12.44 -1.70 21.90
CA LYS A 349 -13.24 -2.27 20.81
C LYS A 349 -14.44 -1.38 20.45
N GLU A 350 -15.03 -0.73 21.44
CA GLU A 350 -16.22 0.11 21.33
C GLU A 350 -15.91 1.33 20.46
N ASN A 351 -14.79 1.99 20.72
CA ASN A 351 -14.31 3.13 19.94
C ASN A 351 -14.02 2.73 18.48
N LEU A 352 -13.41 1.58 18.24
CA LEU A 352 -13.22 1.09 16.86
C LEU A 352 -14.55 0.80 16.19
N THR A 353 -15.49 0.20 16.91
CA THR A 353 -16.83 -0.10 16.40
C THR A 353 -17.55 1.18 15.98
N GLU A 354 -17.47 2.23 16.80
CA GLU A 354 -18.03 3.54 16.49
C GLU A 354 -17.39 4.17 15.25
N ILE A 355 -16.06 4.11 15.13
CA ILE A 355 -15.35 4.53 13.91
C ILE A 355 -15.85 3.75 12.69
N LEU A 356 -16.04 2.43 12.82
CA LEU A 356 -16.43 1.56 11.71
C LEU A 356 -17.88 1.80 11.23
N LYS A 357 -18.75 2.41 12.04
CA LYS A 357 -20.08 2.87 11.60
C LYS A 357 -20.01 3.90 10.48
N ILE A 358 -18.88 4.59 10.30
CA ILE A 358 -18.67 5.48 9.15
C ILE A 358 -18.74 4.65 7.86
N TYR A 359 -18.06 3.50 7.83
CA TYR A 359 -17.78 2.73 6.62
C TYR A 359 -18.75 1.57 6.38
N ASN A 360 -19.14 0.86 7.44
CA ASN A 360 -19.95 -0.35 7.37
C ASN A 360 -21.43 0.01 7.29
N ASP A 361 -22.21 -0.79 6.56
CA ASP A 361 -23.65 -0.58 6.46
C ASP A 361 -24.35 -1.11 7.73
N PRO A 362 -24.97 -0.24 8.55
CA PRO A 362 -25.65 -0.68 9.76
C PRO A 362 -26.95 -1.45 9.46
N SER A 363 -27.55 -1.28 8.27
CA SER A 363 -28.80 -1.96 7.90
C SER A 363 -28.61 -3.45 7.62
N LEU A 364 -27.37 -3.90 7.42
CA LEU A 364 -27.00 -5.30 7.32
C LEU A 364 -26.80 -5.95 8.70
N VAL A 365 -26.98 -5.18 9.77
CA VAL A 365 -26.99 -5.65 11.16
C VAL A 365 -28.44 -5.73 11.62
N GLY A 366 -29.09 -6.86 11.36
CA GLY A 366 -30.45 -7.13 11.82
C GLY A 366 -31.40 -7.59 10.72
N ASN A 367 -31.26 -8.87 10.35
CA ASN A 367 -32.31 -9.73 9.80
C ASN A 367 -31.85 -11.19 10.02
N VAL A 368 -31.54 -11.52 11.28
CA VAL A 368 -31.46 -12.89 11.80
C VAL A 368 -32.37 -12.94 13.01
#